data_AF-A0A603BKG8-F1
#
_entry.id   AF-A0A603BKG8-F1
#
_cell.length_a   1.000
_cell.length_b   1.000
_cell.length_c   1.000
_cell.angle_alpha   90.00
_cell.angle_beta   90.00
_cell.angle_gamma   90.00
#
_symmetry.space_group_name_H-M   'P 1'
#
loop_
_entity.id
_entity.type
_entity.pdbx_description
1 polymer ?
#
loop_
_entity_poly.entity_id
_entity_poly.type
_entity_poly.pdbx_seq_one_letter_code
_entity_poly.pdbx_strand_id
1 'polypeptide(L)'
;MDNLSAANASAPMQNIYDLGSMSREDVVKLFDKLGVFQAALLMLSYMYNAQSNLSISMYADMNESSKQSTMAQKMANLVDAKIADVQSSSDKNAKAKLPQEVIDFVSDPRNGVTVSGLSSDVNISSDMGAGDLQTVKAAISAKANNLTTTVNNSQLSIQQMSNTLNLLTSARSDMQSLQYRTISAISIGK
;
A
#
# COMPACT_ATOMS: atom_id res chain seq x y z
N MET A 1 17.06 15.93 19.24
CA MET A 1 17.20 16.11 17.79
C MET A 1 15.95 15.52 17.18
N ASP A 2 14.92 16.35 17.13
CA ASP A 2 13.56 15.92 16.82
C ASP A 2 13.32 15.96 15.31
N ASN A 3 13.08 14.76 14.77
CA ASN A 3 12.07 14.46 13.78
C ASN A 3 11.77 15.53 12.71
N LEU A 4 12.65 15.64 11.70
CA LEU A 4 12.46 16.49 10.51
C LEU A 4 12.06 15.70 9.26
N SER A 5 11.56 14.46 9.39
CA SER A 5 11.38 13.57 8.23
C SER A 5 9.93 13.28 7.86
N ALA A 6 8.94 13.89 8.53
CA ALA A 6 7.52 13.61 8.29
C ALA A 6 6.72 14.75 7.62
N ALA A 7 7.34 15.88 7.30
CA ALA A 7 6.64 17.07 6.81
C ALA A 7 6.88 17.37 5.33
N ASN A 8 6.71 16.38 4.46
CA ASN A 8 6.62 16.60 3.01
C ASN A 8 5.66 15.59 2.34
N ALA A 9 4.58 15.21 3.04
CA ALA A 9 3.38 14.81 2.31
C ALA A 9 2.90 16.07 1.60
N SER A 10 3.18 16.17 0.30
CA SER A 10 2.72 17.26 -0.55
C SER A 10 1.21 17.39 -0.37
N ALA A 11 0.78 18.48 0.28
CA ALA A 11 -0.64 18.76 0.42
C ALA A 11 -1.28 18.72 -0.98
N PRO A 12 -2.49 18.13 -1.13
CA PRO A 12 -3.17 18.08 -2.42
C PRO A 12 -3.20 19.49 -3.00
N MET A 13 -2.79 19.62 -4.26
CA MET A 13 -2.82 20.91 -4.93
C MET A 13 -4.28 21.32 -5.02
N GLN A 14 -4.69 22.37 -4.31
CA GLN A 14 -6.08 22.79 -4.31
C GLN A 14 -6.47 23.21 -5.74
N ASN A 15 -7.38 22.43 -6.34
CA ASN A 15 -7.98 22.76 -7.62
C ASN A 15 -9.26 23.55 -7.34
N ILE A 16 -9.34 24.76 -7.91
CA ILE A 16 -10.52 25.62 -7.79
C ILE A 16 -11.68 25.09 -8.64
N TYR A 17 -11.37 24.31 -9.67
CA TYR A 17 -12.33 23.69 -10.59
C TYR A 17 -12.29 22.18 -10.47
N ASP A 18 -13.47 21.56 -10.32
CA ASP A 18 -13.63 20.12 -10.36
C ASP A 18 -13.82 19.64 -11.80
N LEU A 19 -12.71 19.37 -12.50
CA LEU A 19 -12.75 18.87 -13.87
C LEU A 19 -13.38 17.47 -14.00
N GLY A 20 -13.45 16.70 -12.91
CA GLY A 20 -13.93 15.31 -12.94
C GLY A 20 -15.43 15.19 -13.13
N SER A 21 -16.19 16.22 -12.77
CA SER A 21 -17.65 16.26 -12.90
C SER A 21 -18.14 17.03 -14.13
N MET A 22 -17.24 17.70 -14.86
CA MET A 22 -17.59 18.51 -16.03
C MET A 22 -17.65 17.67 -17.31
N SER A 23 -18.54 18.07 -18.24
CA SER A 23 -18.52 17.54 -19.60
C SER A 23 -17.26 17.98 -20.35
N ARG A 24 -16.90 17.26 -21.43
CA ARG A 24 -15.78 17.66 -22.29
C ARG A 24 -15.96 19.08 -22.80
N GLU A 25 -17.17 19.41 -23.24
CA GLU A 25 -17.51 20.71 -23.81
C GLU A 25 -17.35 21.84 -22.79
N ASP A 26 -17.73 21.59 -21.53
CA ASP A 26 -17.60 22.58 -20.46
C ASP A 26 -16.13 22.75 -20.02
N VAL A 27 -15.33 21.68 -20.04
CA VAL A 27 -13.87 21.77 -19.80
C VAL A 27 -13.19 22.63 -20.86
N VAL A 28 -13.53 22.44 -22.15
CA VAL A 28 -12.97 23.26 -23.24
C VAL A 28 -13.34 24.73 -23.05
N LYS A 29 -14.62 25.04 -22.78
CA LYS A 29 -15.05 26.43 -22.52
C LYS A 29 -14.35 27.05 -21.31
N LEU A 30 -14.15 26.27 -20.25
CA LEU A 30 -13.38 26.72 -19.09
C LEU A 30 -11.93 27.04 -19.46
N PHE A 31 -11.29 26.18 -20.25
CA PHE A 31 -9.90 26.38 -20.66
C PHE A 31 -9.75 27.62 -21.54
N ASP A 32 -10.69 27.85 -22.46
CA ASP A 32 -10.74 29.07 -23.27
C ASP A 32 -10.87 30.32 -22.39
N LYS A 33 -11.68 30.27 -21.33
CA LYS A 33 -11.86 31.38 -20.37
C LYS A 33 -10.61 31.66 -19.53
N LEU A 34 -9.85 30.62 -19.16
CA LEU A 34 -8.67 30.74 -18.31
C LEU A 34 -7.43 31.24 -19.07
N GLY A 35 -7.39 31.01 -20.39
CA GLY A 35 -6.21 31.22 -21.21
C GLY A 35 -5.22 30.06 -21.12
N VAL A 36 -4.40 29.92 -22.18
CA VAL A 36 -3.61 28.71 -22.46
C VAL A 36 -2.69 28.30 -21.30
N PHE A 37 -1.99 29.26 -20.67
CA PHE A 37 -1.08 28.95 -19.57
C PHE A 37 -1.81 28.46 -18.31
N GLN A 38 -2.91 29.13 -17.92
CA GLN A 38 -3.67 28.73 -16.73
C GLN A 38 -4.41 27.40 -16.96
N ALA A 39 -4.91 27.16 -18.17
CA ALA A 39 -5.49 25.89 -18.56
C ALA A 39 -4.47 24.74 -18.45
N ALA A 40 -3.24 24.93 -18.94
CA ALA A 40 -2.17 23.96 -18.80
C ALA A 40 -1.78 23.69 -17.34
N LEU A 41 -1.69 24.73 -16.52
CA LEU A 41 -1.42 24.58 -15.08
C LEU A 41 -2.53 23.83 -14.35
N LEU A 42 -3.79 24.07 -14.70
CA LEU A 42 -4.94 23.36 -14.14
C LEU A 42 -4.91 21.86 -14.53
N MET A 43 -4.63 21.55 -15.80
CA MET A 43 -4.45 20.17 -16.27
C MET A 43 -3.33 19.45 -15.50
N LEU A 44 -2.14 20.06 -15.39
CA LEU A 44 -1.01 19.47 -14.66
C LEU A 44 -1.31 19.26 -13.18
N SER A 45 -2.06 20.18 -12.56
CA SER A 45 -2.49 20.06 -11.17
C SER A 45 -3.47 18.89 -10.99
N TYR A 46 -4.40 18.70 -11.92
CA TYR A 46 -5.36 17.60 -11.88
C TYR A 46 -4.67 16.23 -12.08
N MET A 47 -3.75 16.15 -13.05
CA MET A 47 -2.93 14.95 -13.27
C MET A 47 -2.07 14.63 -12.04
N TYR A 48 -1.46 15.64 -11.42
CA TYR A 48 -0.68 15.46 -10.19
C TYR A 48 -1.52 14.89 -9.06
N ASN A 49 -2.71 15.46 -8.82
CA ASN A 49 -3.59 14.99 -7.75
C ASN A 49 -4.09 13.56 -8.01
N ALA A 50 -4.49 13.23 -9.24
CA ALA A 50 -4.89 11.87 -9.60
C ALA A 50 -3.75 10.87 -9.36
N GLN A 51 -2.54 11.20 -9.81
CA GLN A 51 -1.35 10.37 -9.63
C GLN A 51 -0.97 10.23 -8.14
N SER A 52 -1.06 11.33 -7.39
CA SER A 52 -0.76 11.35 -5.95
C SER A 52 -1.73 10.46 -5.18
N ASN A 53 -3.03 10.57 -5.44
CA ASN A 53 -4.05 9.72 -4.81
C ASN A 53 -3.83 8.23 -5.08
N LEU A 54 -3.54 7.88 -6.33
CA LEU A 54 -3.19 6.50 -6.70
C LEU A 54 -1.93 6.04 -5.95
N SER A 55 -0.92 6.90 -5.86
CA SER A 55 0.35 6.59 -5.18
C SER A 55 0.14 6.34 -3.69
N ILE A 56 -0.61 7.22 -3.02
CA ILE A 56 -0.93 7.10 -1.59
C ILE A 56 -1.68 5.79 -1.31
N SER A 57 -2.66 5.43 -2.14
CA SER A 57 -3.38 4.16 -1.99
C SER A 57 -2.43 2.96 -2.09
N MET A 58 -1.59 2.93 -3.12
CA MET A 58 -0.63 1.84 -3.32
C MET A 58 0.37 1.73 -2.16
N TYR A 59 0.87 2.86 -1.65
CA TYR A 59 1.74 2.89 -0.47
C TYR A 59 1.04 2.37 0.79
N ALA A 60 -0.23 2.72 0.99
CA ALA A 60 -1.01 2.23 2.11
C ALA A 60 -1.19 0.71 2.04
N ASP A 61 -1.56 0.18 0.87
CA ASP A 61 -1.74 -1.25 0.64
C ASP A 61 -0.42 -2.02 0.81
N MET A 62 0.69 -1.47 0.33
CA MET A 62 2.02 -2.06 0.49
C MET A 62 2.44 -2.09 1.97
N ASN A 63 2.22 -1.00 2.70
CA ASN A 63 2.57 -0.92 4.12
C ASN A 63 1.73 -1.91 4.96
N GLU A 64 0.44 -2.00 4.67
CA GLU A 64 -0.44 -2.97 5.32
C GLU A 64 -0.02 -4.41 5.01
N SER A 65 0.26 -4.72 3.74
CA SER A 65 0.75 -6.04 3.31
C SER A 65 2.08 -6.40 3.98
N SER A 66 2.99 -5.43 4.12
CA SER A 66 4.28 -5.61 4.79
C SER A 66 4.09 -5.95 6.28
N LYS A 67 3.25 -5.19 7.00
CA LYS A 67 2.94 -5.45 8.41
C LYS A 67 2.31 -6.83 8.61
N GLN A 68 1.33 -7.17 7.76
CA GLN A 68 0.66 -8.47 7.80
C GLN A 68 1.65 -9.61 7.49
N SER A 69 2.61 -9.40 6.58
CA SER A 69 3.65 -10.38 6.27
C SER A 69 4.53 -10.65 7.48
N THR A 70 5.04 -9.60 8.13
CA THR A 70 5.86 -9.72 9.35
C THR A 70 5.07 -10.37 10.49
N MET A 71 3.80 -10.02 10.67
CA MET A 71 2.94 -10.64 11.67
C MET A 71 2.72 -12.13 11.37
N ALA A 72 2.42 -12.50 10.13
CA ALA A 72 2.27 -13.89 9.72
C ALA A 72 3.58 -14.68 9.93
N GLN A 73 4.75 -14.11 9.62
CA GLN A 73 6.05 -14.73 9.90
C GLN A 73 6.25 -14.95 11.39
N LYS A 74 5.92 -13.97 12.24
CA LYS A 74 5.95 -14.12 13.70
C LYS A 74 5.05 -15.28 14.15
N MET A 75 3.82 -15.36 13.63
CA MET A 75 2.88 -16.42 13.98
C MET A 75 3.40 -17.80 13.54
N ALA A 76 3.95 -17.91 12.33
CA ALA A 76 4.56 -19.16 11.84
C ALA A 76 5.73 -19.61 12.73
N ASN A 77 6.55 -18.68 13.22
CA ASN A 77 7.65 -19.00 14.14
C ASN A 77 7.14 -19.46 15.52
N LEU A 78 6.03 -18.91 16.01
CA LEU A 78 5.39 -19.39 17.25
C LEU A 78 4.85 -20.81 17.10
N VAL A 79 4.28 -21.15 15.94
CA VAL A 79 3.88 -22.53 15.62
C VAL A 79 5.10 -23.44 15.56
N ASP A 80 6.19 -22.99 14.94
CA ASP A 80 7.42 -23.77 14.82
C ASP A 80 8.03 -24.12 16.19
N ALA A 81 8.00 -23.18 17.14
CA ALA A 81 8.40 -23.44 18.51
C ALA A 81 7.55 -24.55 19.16
N LYS A 82 6.22 -24.57 18.92
CA LYS A 82 5.35 -25.63 19.42
C LYS A 82 5.60 -26.98 18.74
N ILE A 83 5.94 -26.98 17.45
CA ILE A 83 6.35 -28.19 16.74
C ILE A 83 7.62 -28.75 17.39
N ALA A 84 8.60 -27.92 17.69
CA ALA A 84 9.83 -28.33 18.36
C ALA A 84 9.59 -28.90 19.77
N ASP A 85 8.69 -28.29 20.55
CA ASP A 85 8.28 -28.81 21.87
C ASP A 85 7.68 -30.23 21.76
N VAL A 86 6.80 -30.44 20.76
CA VAL A 86 6.16 -31.76 20.53
C VAL A 86 7.16 -32.79 20.03
N GLN A 87 8.02 -32.41 19.07
CA GLN A 87 8.99 -33.31 18.46
C GLN A 87 10.14 -33.71 19.39
N SER A 88 10.50 -32.85 20.34
CA SER A 88 11.53 -33.15 21.35
C SER A 88 11.00 -33.99 22.52
N SER A 89 9.68 -34.16 22.63
CA SER A 89 9.07 -35.02 23.63
C SER A 89 9.42 -36.49 23.40
N SER A 90 9.66 -37.22 24.49
CA SER A 90 9.83 -38.68 24.46
C SER A 90 8.52 -39.44 24.26
N ASP A 91 7.37 -38.75 24.40
CA ASP A 91 6.05 -39.32 24.15
C ASP A 91 5.67 -39.23 22.67
N LYS A 92 5.41 -40.39 22.04
CA LYS A 92 4.97 -40.48 20.64
C LYS A 92 3.60 -39.86 20.40
N ASN A 93 2.80 -39.67 21.44
CA ASN A 93 1.48 -39.05 21.39
C ASN A 93 1.49 -37.62 21.92
N ALA A 94 2.67 -36.99 22.07
CA ALA A 94 2.76 -35.61 22.49
C ALA A 94 1.94 -34.69 21.59
N LYS A 95 1.19 -33.80 22.23
CA LYS A 95 0.39 -32.77 21.57
C LYS A 95 0.68 -31.44 22.23
N ALA A 96 0.53 -30.36 21.48
CA ALA A 96 0.63 -29.01 21.99
C ALA A 96 -0.54 -28.17 21.51
N LYS A 97 -0.93 -27.23 22.36
CA LYS A 97 -1.87 -26.18 22.01
C LYS A 97 -1.16 -25.03 21.33
N LEU A 98 -1.79 -24.47 20.30
CA LEU A 98 -1.33 -23.22 19.71
C LEU A 98 -1.42 -22.07 20.73
N PRO A 99 -0.48 -21.12 20.71
CA PRO A 99 -0.62 -19.89 21.48
C PRO A 99 -1.89 -19.14 21.07
N GLN A 100 -2.54 -18.47 22.02
CA GLN A 100 -3.79 -17.75 21.75
C GLN A 100 -3.63 -16.71 20.63
N GLU A 101 -2.48 -16.03 20.56
CA GLU A 101 -2.18 -15.06 19.50
C GLU A 101 -2.25 -15.69 18.09
N VAL A 102 -1.82 -16.95 17.94
CA VAL A 102 -1.89 -17.68 16.66
C VAL A 102 -3.34 -18.06 16.35
N ILE A 103 -4.09 -18.53 17.37
CA ILE A 103 -5.51 -18.90 17.22
C ILE A 103 -6.32 -17.68 16.77
N ASP A 104 -6.12 -16.54 17.43
CA ASP A 104 -6.80 -15.28 17.10
C ASP A 104 -6.43 -14.81 15.70
N PHE A 105 -5.14 -14.89 15.34
CA PHE A 105 -4.67 -14.52 14.00
C PHE A 105 -5.32 -15.35 12.90
N VAL A 106 -5.41 -16.67 13.06
CA VAL A 106 -6.01 -17.54 12.03
C VAL A 106 -7.54 -17.44 12.02
N SER A 107 -8.16 -17.22 13.18
CA SER A 107 -9.62 -17.13 13.30
C SER A 107 -10.18 -15.78 12.81
N ASP A 108 -9.35 -14.74 12.73
CA ASP A 108 -9.76 -13.45 12.21
C ASP A 108 -9.89 -13.50 10.67
N PRO A 109 -11.12 -13.36 10.13
CA PRO A 109 -11.36 -13.45 8.69
C PRO A 109 -10.65 -12.35 7.90
N ARG A 110 -10.26 -11.23 8.55
CA ARG A 110 -9.52 -10.15 7.90
C ARG A 110 -8.10 -10.56 7.50
N ASN A 111 -7.51 -11.53 8.19
CA ASN A 111 -6.17 -12.03 7.87
C ASN A 111 -6.18 -12.99 6.67
N GLY A 112 -7.34 -13.57 6.33
CA GLY A 112 -7.51 -14.43 5.17
C GLY A 112 -6.61 -15.67 5.17
N VAL A 113 -6.39 -16.26 6.36
CA VAL A 113 -5.66 -17.52 6.50
C VAL A 113 -6.67 -18.66 6.47
N THR A 114 -6.53 -19.56 5.51
CA THR A 114 -7.34 -20.79 5.45
C THR A 114 -6.43 -21.97 5.72
N VAL A 115 -6.65 -22.64 6.85
CA VAL A 115 -5.96 -23.89 7.18
C VAL A 115 -6.79 -25.05 6.64
N SER A 116 -6.27 -25.73 5.62
CA SER A 116 -6.90 -26.92 5.02
C SER A 116 -6.06 -28.15 5.34
N GLY A 117 -6.72 -29.30 5.55
CA GLY A 117 -6.02 -30.57 5.81
C GLY A 117 -5.72 -30.87 7.28
N LEU A 118 -6.39 -30.19 8.22
CA LEU A 118 -6.43 -30.64 9.61
C LEU A 118 -7.15 -32.00 9.69
N SER A 119 -6.69 -32.84 10.61
CA SER A 119 -7.38 -34.09 10.96
C SER A 119 -8.84 -33.83 11.34
N SER A 120 -9.77 -34.74 11.00
CA SER A 120 -11.23 -34.51 11.09
C SER A 120 -11.76 -34.11 12.48
N ASP A 121 -11.04 -34.47 13.54
CA ASP A 121 -11.41 -34.19 14.94
C ASP A 121 -10.58 -33.04 15.56
N VAL A 122 -9.73 -32.37 14.77
CA VAL A 122 -8.81 -31.32 15.23
C VAL A 122 -9.33 -29.95 14.81
N ASN A 123 -9.64 -29.13 15.82
CA ASN A 123 -9.86 -27.70 15.64
C ASN A 123 -8.60 -26.92 15.97
N ILE A 124 -8.46 -25.70 15.45
CA ILE A 124 -7.32 -24.84 15.68
C ILE A 124 -7.09 -24.47 17.15
N SER A 125 -8.14 -24.55 17.97
CA SER A 125 -8.08 -24.31 19.42
C SER A 125 -7.80 -25.57 20.26
N SER A 126 -7.73 -26.74 19.63
CA SER A 126 -7.50 -28.01 20.30
C SER A 126 -6.02 -28.38 20.34
N ASP A 127 -5.67 -29.34 21.20
CA ASP A 127 -4.32 -29.89 21.26
C ASP A 127 -4.04 -30.70 20.00
N MET A 128 -2.96 -30.35 19.31
CA MET A 128 -2.60 -30.89 18.01
C MET A 128 -1.23 -31.55 18.02
N GLY A 129 -1.09 -32.62 17.23
CA GLY A 129 0.19 -33.27 17.01
C GLY A 129 1.07 -32.47 16.05
N ALA A 130 2.33 -32.88 15.90
CA ALA A 130 3.30 -32.19 15.05
C ALA A 130 2.86 -32.07 13.58
N GLY A 131 2.11 -33.04 13.04
CA GLY A 131 1.61 -33.01 11.66
C GLY A 131 0.55 -31.94 11.41
N ASP A 132 -0.43 -31.81 12.31
CA ASP A 132 -1.46 -30.77 12.23
C ASP A 132 -0.84 -29.38 12.48
N LEU A 133 0.09 -29.26 13.43
CA LEU A 133 0.85 -28.02 13.65
C LEU A 133 1.65 -27.60 12.40
N GLN A 134 2.27 -28.56 11.71
CA GLN A 134 2.98 -28.29 10.45
C GLN A 134 2.02 -27.78 9.36
N THR A 135 0.79 -28.28 9.34
CA THR A 135 -0.27 -27.83 8.42
C THR A 135 -0.67 -26.38 8.71
N VAL A 136 -0.85 -26.02 9.98
CA VAL A 136 -1.11 -24.63 10.41
C VAL A 136 0.06 -23.73 10.03
N LYS A 137 1.30 -24.12 10.33
CA LYS A 137 2.51 -23.37 9.95
C LYS A 137 2.55 -23.13 8.44
N ALA A 138 2.32 -24.17 7.64
CA ALA A 138 2.35 -24.06 6.18
C ALA A 138 1.33 -23.05 5.65
N ALA A 139 0.09 -23.05 6.18
CA ALA A 139 -0.93 -22.09 5.79
C ALA A 139 -0.54 -20.64 6.13
N ILE A 140 -0.02 -20.40 7.33
CA ILE A 140 0.44 -19.08 7.77
C ILE A 140 1.66 -18.62 6.96
N SER A 141 2.64 -19.49 6.73
CA SER A 141 3.82 -19.18 5.92
C SER A 141 3.46 -18.90 4.46
N ALA A 142 2.49 -19.63 3.89
CA ALA A 142 1.99 -19.34 2.55
C ALA A 142 1.38 -17.93 2.46
N LYS A 143 0.59 -17.52 3.46
CA LYS A 143 0.06 -16.15 3.55
C LYS A 143 1.19 -15.11 3.61
N ALA A 144 2.20 -15.32 4.45
CA ALA A 144 3.36 -14.43 4.54
C ALA A 144 4.10 -14.28 3.21
N ASN A 145 4.32 -15.39 2.49
CA ASN A 145 4.98 -15.39 1.20
C ASN A 145 4.18 -14.62 0.15
N ASN A 146 2.86 -14.86 0.08
CA ASN A 146 1.98 -14.15 -0.84
C ASN A 146 2.00 -12.63 -0.60
N LEU A 147 1.94 -12.20 0.66
CA LEU A 147 2.03 -10.78 1.02
C LEU A 147 3.40 -10.18 0.66
N THR A 148 4.47 -10.93 0.85
CA THR A 148 5.83 -10.53 0.44
C THR A 148 5.92 -10.35 -1.08
N THR A 149 5.30 -11.25 -1.85
CA THR A 149 5.20 -11.11 -3.30
C THR A 149 4.43 -9.84 -3.69
N THR A 150 3.32 -9.53 -3.03
CA THR A 150 2.57 -8.28 -3.27
C THR A 150 3.43 -7.04 -3.03
N VAL A 151 4.18 -7.00 -1.91
CA VAL A 151 5.10 -5.89 -1.60
C VAL A 151 6.17 -5.76 -2.68
N ASN A 152 6.82 -6.87 -3.05
CA ASN A 152 7.87 -6.88 -4.07
C ASN A 152 7.35 -6.39 -5.44
N ASN A 153 6.15 -6.83 -5.83
CA ASN A 153 5.54 -6.41 -7.08
C ASN A 153 5.16 -4.92 -7.05
N SER A 154 4.73 -4.40 -5.89
CA SER A 154 4.32 -3.01 -5.73
C SER A 154 5.50 -2.02 -5.76
N GLN A 155 6.71 -2.48 -5.41
CA GLN A 155 7.90 -1.63 -5.33
C GLN A 155 8.25 -0.97 -6.68
N LEU A 156 8.17 -1.70 -7.79
CA LEU A 156 8.44 -1.14 -9.12
C LEU A 156 7.37 -0.12 -9.52
N SER A 157 6.10 -0.43 -9.28
CA SER A 157 5.00 0.48 -9.57
C SER A 157 5.15 1.78 -8.79
N ILE A 158 5.47 1.70 -7.50
CA ILE A 158 5.73 2.86 -6.65
C ILE A 158 6.89 3.72 -7.18
N GLN A 159 7.97 3.09 -7.66
CA GLN A 159 9.09 3.81 -8.26
C GLN A 159 8.68 4.57 -9.51
N GLN A 160 7.89 3.94 -10.38
CA GLN A 160 7.34 4.59 -11.58
C GLN A 160 6.47 5.77 -11.19
N MET A 161 5.60 5.60 -10.20
CA MET A 161 4.70 6.65 -9.73
C MET A 161 5.44 7.84 -9.14
N SER A 162 6.51 7.58 -8.36
CA SER A 162 7.39 8.64 -7.84
C SER A 162 8.08 9.42 -8.96
N ASN A 163 8.57 8.72 -9.99
CA ASN A 163 9.17 9.37 -11.16
C ASN A 163 8.14 10.22 -11.91
N THR A 164 6.91 9.74 -12.08
CA THR A 164 5.82 10.50 -12.71
C THR A 164 5.44 11.73 -11.88
N LEU A 165 5.35 11.63 -10.56
CA LEU A 165 5.05 12.77 -9.68
C LEU A 165 6.13 13.86 -9.76
N ASN A 166 7.40 13.46 -9.79
CA ASN A 166 8.51 14.38 -9.98
C ASN A 166 8.44 15.07 -11.35
N LEU A 167 8.18 14.31 -12.41
CA LEU A 167 8.03 14.86 -13.76
C LEU A 167 6.87 15.86 -13.84
N LEU A 168 5.72 15.56 -13.24
CA LEU A 168 4.56 16.46 -13.22
C LEU A 168 4.86 17.74 -12.43
N THR A 169 5.61 17.63 -11.34
CA THR A 169 6.03 18.78 -10.53
C THR A 169 6.96 19.69 -11.34
N SER A 170 7.96 19.12 -12.01
CA SER A 170 8.87 19.87 -12.88
C SER A 170 8.14 20.53 -14.05
N ALA A 171 7.29 19.78 -14.76
CA ALA A 171 6.51 20.31 -15.88
C ALA A 171 5.61 21.48 -15.45
N ARG A 172 5.00 21.41 -14.26
CA ARG A 172 4.20 22.51 -13.72
C ARG A 172 5.07 23.75 -13.43
N SER A 173 6.22 23.56 -12.79
CA SER A 173 7.15 24.64 -12.49
C SER A 173 7.63 25.35 -13.76
N ASP A 174 7.95 24.58 -14.80
CA ASP A 174 8.37 25.13 -16.10
C ASP A 174 7.26 25.95 -16.75
N MET A 175 6.01 25.47 -16.69
CA MET A 175 4.85 26.20 -17.19
C MET A 175 4.59 27.51 -16.44
N GLN A 176 4.79 27.53 -15.11
CA GLN A 176 4.67 28.76 -14.31
C GLN A 176 5.76 29.77 -14.68
N SER A 177 7.00 29.30 -14.83
CA SER A 177 8.12 30.14 -15.24
C SER A 177 7.91 30.73 -16.64
N LEU A 178 7.45 29.90 -17.59
CA LEU A 178 7.14 30.34 -18.94
C LEU A 178 6.03 31.39 -18.96
N GLN A 179 4.94 31.15 -18.22
CA GLN A 179 3.85 32.12 -18.07
C GLN A 179 4.36 33.46 -17.56
N TYR A 180 5.15 33.46 -16.48
CA TYR A 180 5.71 34.68 -15.91
C TYR A 180 6.58 35.43 -16.92
N ARG A 181 7.50 34.73 -17.60
CA ARG A 181 8.38 35.34 -18.61
C ARG A 181 7.59 35.96 -19.75
N THR A 182 6.59 35.26 -20.28
CA THR A 182 5.74 35.78 -21.36
C THR A 182 5.01 37.04 -20.96
N ILE A 183 4.42 37.08 -19.76
CA ILE A 183 3.70 38.28 -19.26
C ILE A 183 4.68 39.43 -19.00
N SER A 184 5.82 39.16 -18.36
CA SER A 184 6.84 40.17 -18.03
C SER A 184 7.49 40.83 -19.25
N ALA A 185 7.49 40.16 -20.40
CA ALA A 185 8.03 40.68 -21.64
C ALA A 185 7.14 41.75 -22.28
N ILE A 186 5.89 41.90 -21.83
CA ILE A 186 4.96 42.91 -22.33
C ILE A 186 5.29 44.24 -21.63
N SER A 187 5.84 45.20 -22.38
CA SER A 187 6.03 46.57 -21.89
C SER A 187 4.77 47.39 -22.20
N ILE A 188 4.11 47.92 -21.16
CA ILE A 188 2.95 48.81 -21.32
C ILE A 188 3.45 50.25 -21.17
N GLY A 189 3.27 51.08 -22.20
CA GLY A 189 3.61 52.51 -22.17
C GLY A 189 5.01 52.88 -22.66
N LYS A 190 5.67 52.00 -23.42
CA LYS A 190 6.83 52.31 -24.26
C LYS A 190 6.53 52.02 -25.72
#